data_AF-A0A3M0ZT61-F1
#
_entry.id   AF-A0A3M0ZT61-F1
#
_cell.length_a   1.000
_cell.length_b   1.000
_cell.length_c   1.000
_cell.angle_alpha   90.00
_cell.angle_beta   90.00
_cell.angle_gamma   90.00
#
_symmetry.space_group_name_H-M   'P 1'
#
loop_
_entity.id
_entity.type
_entity.pdbx_description
1 polymer ?
#
loop_
_entity_poly.entity_id
_entity_poly.type
_entity_poly.pdbx_seq_one_letter_code
_entity_poly.pdbx_strand_id
1 'polypeptide(L)'
;MAFVTGLLLIDAPASALNNLGNIPGARTDNTVGVKMIKTREGAYPYVSAQAFRYWLRTTLEKGNFGWKAAPIFREKKVAYTDANPIKWWDDD
;
A
#
# COMPACT_ATOMS: atom_id res chain seq x y z
N MET A 1 -19.63 17.39 -3.92
CA MET A 1 -18.41 16.59 -4.08
C MET A 1 -18.51 15.82 -5.37
N ALA A 2 -17.52 15.94 -6.25
CA ALA A 2 -17.40 15.08 -7.43
C ALA A 2 -16.47 13.92 -7.06
N PHE A 3 -16.87 12.70 -7.37
CA PHE A 3 -16.03 11.51 -7.15
C PHE A 3 -15.42 11.06 -8.47
N VAL A 4 -14.14 10.73 -8.44
CA VAL A 4 -13.44 10.10 -9.57
C VAL A 4 -13.21 8.64 -9.20
N THR A 5 -13.62 7.75 -10.09
CA THR A 5 -13.36 6.30 -9.97
C THR A 5 -12.51 5.84 -11.15
N GLY A 6 -11.64 4.88 -10.92
CA GLY A 6 -10.73 4.36 -11.94
C GLY A 6 -10.25 2.95 -11.62
N LEU A 7 -9.81 2.26 -12.65
CA LEU A 7 -9.22 0.92 -12.57
C LEU A 7 -7.81 0.96 -13.17
N LEU A 8 -6.85 0.36 -12.47
CA LEU A 8 -5.47 0.24 -12.92
C LEU A 8 -5.17 -1.24 -13.16
N LEU A 9 -4.66 -1.54 -14.34
CA LEU A 9 -4.00 -2.82 -14.63
C LEU A 9 -2.49 -2.57 -14.63
N ILE A 10 -1.77 -3.25 -13.74
CA ILE A 10 -0.33 -3.12 -13.60
C ILE A 10 0.27 -4.50 -13.87
N ASP A 11 1.08 -4.60 -14.91
CA ASP A 11 1.89 -5.80 -15.16
C ASP A 11 3.13 -5.77 -14.25
N ALA A 12 3.29 -6.80 -13.43
CA ALA A 12 4.32 -6.88 -12.40
C ALA A 12 4.95 -8.29 -12.35
N PRO A 13 5.70 -8.69 -13.39
CA PRO A 13 6.30 -10.01 -13.47
C PRO A 13 7.31 -10.24 -12.34
N ALA A 14 7.33 -11.46 -11.79
CA ALA A 14 8.25 -11.91 -10.73
C ALA A 14 8.40 -10.96 -9.53
N SER A 15 7.37 -10.15 -9.24
CA SER A 15 7.43 -9.10 -8.23
C SER A 15 6.89 -9.56 -6.88
N ALA A 16 7.65 -9.32 -5.81
CA ALA A 16 7.22 -9.60 -4.44
C ALA A 16 6.35 -8.46 -3.85
N LEU A 17 5.24 -8.16 -4.53
CA LEU A 17 4.36 -7.04 -4.15
C LEU A 17 3.66 -7.38 -2.83
N ASN A 18 3.90 -6.59 -1.77
CA ASN A 18 3.32 -6.76 -0.43
C ASN A 18 3.88 -7.96 0.35
N ASN A 19 5.12 -7.81 0.80
CA ASN A 19 5.84 -8.78 1.60
C ASN A 19 5.04 -9.20 2.85
N LEU A 20 4.85 -10.52 3.00
CA LEU A 20 4.17 -11.17 4.12
C LEU A 20 5.07 -11.20 5.38
N GLY A 21 6.37 -10.95 5.22
CA GLY A 21 7.36 -11.17 6.27
C GLY A 21 7.69 -12.66 6.41
N ASN A 22 8.25 -13.04 7.57
CA ASN A 22 8.60 -14.42 7.85
C ASN A 22 7.34 -15.30 8.01
N ILE A 23 7.38 -16.48 7.39
CA ILE A 23 6.31 -17.47 7.47
C ILE A 23 6.56 -18.38 8.68
N PRO A 24 5.69 -18.38 9.71
CA PRO A 24 5.85 -19.26 10.86
C PRO A 24 5.83 -20.73 10.44
N GLY A 25 6.86 -21.49 10.79
CA GLY A 25 6.98 -22.92 10.43
C GLY A 25 7.63 -23.22 9.09
N ALA A 26 8.11 -22.21 8.34
CA ALA A 26 8.95 -22.44 7.18
C ALA A 26 10.30 -23.03 7.60
N ARG A 27 10.79 -24.04 6.86
CA ARG A 27 12.06 -24.75 7.16
C ARG A 27 13.32 -23.87 7.04
N THR A 28 13.19 -22.66 6.48
CA THR A 28 14.30 -21.71 6.34
C THR A 28 13.85 -20.31 6.74
N ASP A 29 14.65 -19.66 7.59
CA ASP A 29 14.37 -18.31 8.12
C ASP A 29 14.34 -17.20 7.05
N ASN A 30 14.79 -17.51 5.83
CA ASN A 30 14.85 -16.60 4.69
C ASN A 30 13.67 -16.74 3.71
N THR A 31 12.68 -17.58 4.02
CA THR A 31 11.47 -17.66 3.19
C THR A 31 10.56 -16.47 3.50
N VAL A 32 10.66 -15.43 2.66
CA VAL A 32 9.71 -14.31 2.63
C VAL A 32 8.58 -14.63 1.66
N GLY A 33 7.34 -14.58 2.15
CA GLY A 33 6.15 -14.81 1.32
C GLY A 33 5.61 -13.53 0.69
N VAL A 34 4.83 -13.68 -0.38
CA VAL A 34 3.91 -12.64 -0.83
C VAL A 34 2.57 -12.86 -0.13
N LYS A 35 1.87 -11.79 0.28
CA LYS A 35 0.51 -11.94 0.82
C LYS A 35 -0.38 -12.56 -0.24
N MET A 36 -1.18 -13.55 0.16
CA MET A 36 -2.10 -14.26 -0.72
C MET A 36 -3.54 -14.07 -0.23
N ILE A 37 -4.49 -13.98 -1.16
CA ILE A 37 -5.93 -14.09 -0.90
C ILE A 37 -6.43 -15.42 -1.48
N LYS A 38 -7.29 -16.12 -0.72
CA LYS A 38 -7.91 -17.37 -1.17
C LYS A 38 -9.27 -17.08 -1.78
N THR A 39 -9.50 -17.62 -2.97
CA THR A 39 -10.80 -17.63 -3.66
C THR A 39 -11.21 -19.08 -3.93
N ARG A 40 -12.38 -19.28 -4.53
CA ARG A 40 -12.82 -20.60 -5.01
C ARG A 40 -11.85 -21.20 -6.04
N GLU A 41 -11.15 -20.35 -6.78
CA GLU A 41 -10.28 -20.73 -7.91
C GLU A 41 -8.84 -21.00 -7.48
N GLY A 42 -8.48 -20.66 -6.24
CA GLY A 42 -7.14 -20.89 -5.69
C GLY A 42 -6.63 -19.73 -4.85
N ALA A 43 -5.32 -19.70 -4.64
CA ALA A 43 -4.63 -18.62 -3.94
C ALA A 43 -4.01 -17.66 -4.96
N TYR A 44 -4.29 -16.38 -4.83
CA TYR A 44 -3.76 -15.32 -5.69
C TYR A 44 -2.89 -14.35 -4.87
N PRO A 45 -1.81 -13.80 -5.44
CA PRO A 45 -1.08 -12.69 -4.84
C PRO A 45 -2.02 -11.51 -4.55
N TYR A 46 -1.84 -10.88 -3.39
CA TYR A 46 -2.72 -9.82 -2.91
C TYR A 46 -1.92 -8.61 -2.41
N VAL A 47 -2.16 -7.47 -3.06
CA VAL A 47 -1.71 -6.16 -2.59
C VAL A 47 -2.84 -5.53 -1.78
N SER A 48 -2.59 -5.25 -0.51
CA SER A 48 -3.58 -4.63 0.36
C SER A 48 -3.81 -3.18 -0.04
N ALA A 49 -5.03 -2.69 0.19
CA ALA A 49 -5.36 -1.29 -0.03
C ALA A 49 -4.38 -0.33 0.69
N GLN A 50 -3.92 -0.69 1.89
CA GLN A 50 -2.93 0.09 2.63
C GLN A 50 -1.56 0.11 1.93
N ALA A 51 -1.08 -1.03 1.41
CA ALA A 51 0.19 -1.10 0.70
C ALA A 51 0.13 -0.27 -0.60
N PHE A 52 -0.98 -0.36 -1.33
CA PHE A 52 -1.21 0.46 -2.52
C PHE A 52 -1.26 1.96 -2.20
N ARG A 53 -2.03 2.37 -1.18
CA ARG A 53 -2.09 3.78 -0.74
C ARG A 53 -0.72 4.33 -0.34
N TYR A 54 0.05 3.55 0.40
CA TYR A 54 1.42 3.92 0.77
C TYR A 54 2.30 4.12 -0.47
N TRP A 55 2.29 3.16 -1.40
CA TRP A 55 3.05 3.27 -2.65
C TRP A 55 2.65 4.48 -3.49
N LEU A 56 1.35 4.73 -3.66
CA LEU A 56 0.84 5.86 -4.43
C LEU A 56 1.27 7.19 -3.80
N ARG A 57 1.06 7.35 -2.49
CA ARG A 57 1.45 8.55 -1.74
C ARG A 57 2.95 8.82 -1.86
N THR A 58 3.79 7.83 -1.59
CA THR A 58 5.25 7.98 -1.66
C THR A 58 5.73 8.24 -3.08
N THR A 59 5.05 7.69 -4.10
CA THR A 59 5.34 8.00 -5.51
C THR A 59 5.04 9.47 -5.82
N LEU A 60 3.90 9.99 -5.36
CA LEU A 60 3.51 11.39 -5.54
C LEU A 60 4.45 12.36 -4.80
N GLU A 61 4.80 12.04 -3.56
CA GLU A 61 5.75 12.80 -2.73
C GLU A 61 7.15 12.90 -3.36
N LYS A 62 7.64 11.79 -3.95
CA LYS A 62 8.97 11.74 -4.56
C LYS A 62 9.01 12.29 -5.98
N GLY A 63 7.87 12.35 -6.65
CA GLY A 63 7.76 12.87 -8.00
C GLY A 63 7.81 14.40 -8.04
N ASN A 64 8.20 14.96 -9.18
CA ASN A 64 8.22 16.41 -9.39
C ASN A 64 6.81 16.94 -9.78
N PHE A 65 5.80 16.61 -8.98
CA PHE A 65 4.39 16.97 -9.23
C PHE A 65 3.90 18.15 -8.36
N GLY A 66 4.75 18.67 -7.47
CA GLY A 66 4.34 19.69 -6.50
C GLY A 66 3.38 19.16 -5.43
N TRP A 67 3.38 17.84 -5.19
CA TRP A 67 2.47 17.17 -4.27
C TRP A 67 2.62 17.73 -2.84
N LYS A 68 1.50 18.08 -2.21
CA LYS A 68 1.45 18.56 -0.82
C LYS A 68 0.97 17.47 0.12
N ALA A 69 1.88 16.59 0.52
CA ALA A 69 1.56 15.50 1.44
C ALA A 69 1.35 15.99 2.88
N ALA A 70 0.36 15.42 3.55
CA ALA A 70 0.16 15.61 4.97
C ALA A 70 1.30 14.98 5.80
N PRO A 71 1.62 15.54 6.98
CA PRO A 71 2.49 14.88 7.93
C PRO A 71 1.86 13.58 8.44
N ILE A 72 2.69 12.57 8.69
CA ILE A 72 2.25 11.27 9.24
C ILE A 72 2.64 11.21 10.71
N PHE A 73 1.63 11.06 11.56
CA PHE A 73 1.79 10.81 12.99
C PHE A 73 1.74 9.31 13.26
N ARG A 74 2.55 8.85 14.22
CA ARG A 74 2.62 7.43 14.60
C ARG A 74 2.45 7.30 16.11
N GLU A 75 1.41 6.59 16.50
CA GLU A 75 1.13 6.25 17.89
C GLU A 75 0.96 4.74 18.03
N LYS A 76 1.84 4.10 18.82
CA LYS A 76 1.86 2.64 19.03
C LYS A 76 1.88 1.87 17.68
N LYS A 77 0.76 1.23 17.32
CA LYS A 77 0.58 0.43 16.09
C LYS A 77 -0.31 1.12 15.06
N VAL A 78 -0.64 2.39 15.25
CA VAL A 78 -1.50 3.18 14.36
C VAL A 78 -0.70 4.32 13.76
N ALA A 79 -0.92 4.57 12.47
CA ALA A 79 -0.42 5.74 11.77
C ALA A 79 -1.62 6.48 11.16
N TYR A 80 -1.63 7.80 11.26
CA TYR A 80 -2.68 8.67 10.75
C TYR A 80 -2.08 9.99 10.26
N THR A 81 -2.86 10.74 9.49
CA THR A 81 -2.44 12.00 8.88
C THR A 81 -3.04 13.21 9.62
N ASP A 82 -2.77 14.43 9.16
CA ASP A 82 -3.19 15.68 9.81
C ASP A 82 -4.70 15.95 9.72
N ALA A 83 -5.42 15.22 8.85
CA ALA A 83 -6.85 15.38 8.58
C ALA A 83 -7.23 16.83 8.20
N ASN A 84 -6.38 17.48 7.38
CA ASN A 84 -6.57 18.85 6.93
C ASN A 84 -6.57 18.94 5.38
N PRO A 85 -7.72 18.65 4.73
CA PRO A 85 -7.84 18.63 3.27
C PRO A 85 -7.70 20.03 2.63
N ILE A 86 -7.74 21.11 3.41
CA ILE A 86 -7.48 22.47 2.92
C ILE A 86 -5.98 22.68 2.67
N LYS A 87 -5.13 22.06 3.49
CA LYS A 87 -3.67 22.24 3.45
C LYS A 87 -2.97 21.13 2.68
N TRP A 88 -3.46 19.90 2.79
CA TRP A 88 -2.80 18.69 2.28
C TRP A 88 -3.70 17.94 1.31
N TRP A 89 -3.12 17.40 0.24
CA TRP A 89 -3.88 16.86 -0.89
C TRP A 89 -4.24 15.38 -0.75
N ASP A 90 -3.64 14.68 0.22
CA ASP A 90 -3.92 13.28 0.56
C ASP A 90 -4.64 13.11 1.91
N ASP A 91 -5.11 14.22 2.49
CA ASP A 91 -5.98 14.17 3.66
C ASP A 91 -7.45 14.10 3.24
N ASP A 92 -8.22 13.33 4.02
CA ASP A 92 -9.67 13.30 4.00
C ASP A 92 -10.26 14.41 4.88
#